data_AF-A0A8J6N960-F1
#
_entry.id   AF-A0A8J6N960-F1
#
_cell.length_a   1.000
_cell.length_b   1.000
_cell.length_c   1.000
_cell.angle_alpha   90.00
_cell.angle_beta   90.00
_cell.angle_gamma   90.00
#
_symmetry.space_group_name_H-M   'P 1'
#
loop_
_entity.id
_entity.type
_entity.pdbx_description
1 polymer ?
#
loop_
_entity_poly.entity_id
_entity_poly.type
_entity_poly.pdbx_seq_one_letter_code
_entity_poly.pdbx_strand_id
1 'polypeptide(L)'
;MKHPQSLYLARTILSSPYRYSLRVSFWDENEHSYRFREIANLSEDPGIHIIYPNEHCFYVNESLNDLVTEKCGHDFSNELEKLLWPFVTASVKRKMEPFFNRGQGVHSTPVSKEEKKAIGRDIHIFDKRRLYFLRYGSVDQSRLASMSPRLCRKLLGKSRDEIEQFFIAQEQNLYEQEVKLYLFAAFNLQQHFSESYARSMPNALNEELVDDFFLEAICRLDDDKIFWKGMTAGNSLSPYLARYVIYFFDLSFAHTDPAREYARQFRNSHRQFRWPEKKSMGEDEISKIFGETADTLRQMNTKDLTSLWRRKAKELHPDIGGEHEEFVRLTAAYKELRRSK
;
A
#
# COMPACT_ATOMS: atom_id res chain seq x y z
N MET A 1 10.28 13.38 16.53
CA MET A 1 9.00 13.89 15.99
C MET A 1 7.89 13.33 16.86
N LYS A 2 7.10 14.17 17.53
CA LYS A 2 5.85 13.73 18.17
C LYS A 2 4.83 13.60 17.04
N HIS A 3 4.44 12.39 16.69
CA HIS A 3 3.32 12.22 15.75
C HIS A 3 2.01 12.59 16.47
N PRO A 4 1.08 13.29 15.77
CA PRO A 4 -0.23 13.59 16.31
C PRO A 4 -0.99 12.29 16.61
N GLN A 5 -2.03 12.40 17.44
CA GLN A 5 -2.91 11.28 17.74
C GLN A 5 -3.47 10.67 16.45
N SER A 6 -3.58 9.34 16.42
CA SER A 6 -4.06 8.58 15.27
C SER A 6 -5.28 7.77 15.68
N LEU A 7 -6.44 8.08 15.09
CA LEU A 7 -7.67 7.32 15.25
C LEU A 7 -7.66 6.10 14.33
N TYR A 8 -8.03 4.94 14.84
CA TYR A 8 -8.11 3.71 14.08
C TYR A 8 -9.25 2.81 14.56
N LEU A 9 -9.71 1.95 13.65
CA LEU A 9 -10.70 0.93 13.94
C LEU A 9 -9.98 -0.35 14.37
N ALA A 10 -10.28 -0.82 15.57
CA ALA A 10 -9.77 -2.08 16.10
C ALA A 10 -10.88 -3.12 16.12
N ARG A 11 -10.56 -4.34 15.69
CA ARG A 11 -11.45 -5.49 15.84
C ARG A 11 -10.96 -6.44 16.91
N THR A 12 -11.88 -7.06 17.64
CA THR A 12 -11.55 -8.15 18.54
C THR A 12 -11.08 -9.36 17.74
N ILE A 13 -10.07 -10.03 18.29
CA ILE A 13 -9.44 -11.20 17.69
C ILE A 13 -9.98 -12.42 18.40
N LEU A 14 -10.16 -13.52 17.67
CA LEU A 14 -10.61 -14.82 18.19
C LEU A 14 -12.05 -14.84 18.76
N SER A 15 -12.78 -13.72 18.74
CA SER A 15 -14.21 -13.70 19.05
C SER A 15 -15.04 -13.92 17.79
N SER A 16 -16.06 -14.78 17.89
CA SER A 16 -17.11 -14.90 16.88
C SER A 16 -18.46 -14.60 17.55
N PRO A 17 -19.22 -13.59 17.09
CA PRO A 17 -18.90 -12.66 16.00
C PRO A 17 -17.77 -11.66 16.33
N TYR A 18 -17.23 -11.01 15.29
CA TYR A 18 -16.24 -9.94 15.47
C TYR A 18 -16.91 -8.72 16.11
N ARG A 19 -16.23 -8.09 17.07
CA ARG A 19 -16.63 -6.81 17.64
C ARG A 19 -15.62 -5.74 17.26
N TYR A 20 -16.11 -4.54 17.05
CA TYR A 20 -15.32 -3.40 16.62
C TYR A 20 -15.31 -2.32 17.70
N SER A 21 -14.18 -1.65 17.83
CA SER A 21 -13.98 -0.53 18.75
C SER A 21 -13.17 0.55 18.06
N LEU A 22 -13.47 1.80 18.36
CA LEU A 22 -12.65 2.95 17.97
C LEU A 22 -11.61 3.20 19.04
N ARG A 23 -10.37 3.30 18.61
CA ARG A 23 -9.21 3.51 19.49
C ARG A 23 -8.35 4.63 18.95
N VAL A 24 -7.66 5.32 19.84
CA VAL A 24 -6.65 6.33 19.49
C VAL A 24 -5.30 5.91 20.02
N SER A 25 -4.31 5.98 19.13
CA SER A 25 -2.90 5.93 19.50
C SER A 25 -2.44 7.31 19.94
N PHE A 26 -1.82 7.39 21.11
CA PHE A 26 -1.24 8.60 21.66
C PHE A 26 0.16 8.35 22.22
N TRP A 27 0.98 9.40 22.24
CA TRP A 27 2.31 9.34 22.83
C TRP A 27 2.22 9.54 24.34
N ASP A 28 2.70 8.57 25.10
CA ASP A 28 2.86 8.66 26.56
C ASP A 28 4.26 9.20 26.89
N GLU A 29 4.32 10.36 27.53
CA GLU A 29 5.58 11.01 27.89
C GLU A 29 6.33 10.27 29.00
N ASN A 30 5.62 9.54 29.88
CA ASN A 30 6.23 8.86 31.02
C ASN A 30 6.99 7.59 30.58
N GLU A 31 6.36 6.78 29.74
CA GLU A 31 6.94 5.52 29.25
C GLU A 31 7.73 5.69 27.94
N HIS A 32 7.77 6.93 27.39
CA HIS A 32 8.36 7.25 26.08
C HIS A 32 7.94 6.24 25.00
N SER A 33 6.64 5.97 24.93
CA SER A 33 6.05 4.94 24.06
C SER A 33 4.68 5.36 23.53
N TYR A 34 4.23 4.72 22.45
CA TYR A 34 2.87 4.91 21.95
C TYR A 34 1.94 3.90 22.62
N ARG A 35 0.93 4.42 23.33
CA ARG A 35 -0.15 3.63 23.92
C ARG A 35 -1.44 3.88 23.16
N PHE A 36 -2.45 3.08 23.45
CA PHE A 36 -3.78 3.27 22.90
C PHE A 36 -4.81 3.47 24.01
N ARG A 37 -5.91 4.14 23.65
CA ARG A 37 -7.10 4.27 24.49
C ARG A 37 -8.33 3.96 23.65
N GLU A 38 -9.25 3.19 24.22
CA GLU A 38 -10.57 2.96 23.62
C GLU A 38 -11.48 4.16 23.84
N ILE A 39 -12.14 4.60 22.77
CA ILE A 39 -13.01 5.78 22.76
C ILE A 39 -14.47 5.34 22.75
N ALA A 40 -14.80 4.41 21.86
CA ALA A 40 -16.16 3.95 21.64
C ALA A 40 -16.17 2.49 21.23
N ASN A 41 -17.15 1.75 21.74
CA ASN A 41 -17.41 0.38 21.32
C ASN A 41 -18.50 0.41 20.23
N LEU A 42 -18.16 -0.07 19.02
CA LEU A 42 -19.04 -0.09 17.86
C LEU A 42 -19.78 -1.43 17.72
N SER A 43 -19.66 -2.34 18.70
CA SER A 43 -20.32 -3.64 18.70
C SER A 43 -20.01 -4.45 17.44
N GLU A 44 -20.95 -5.26 16.94
CA GLU A 44 -20.72 -6.22 15.85
C GLU A 44 -20.83 -5.59 14.46
N ASP A 45 -21.67 -4.56 14.30
CA ASP A 45 -21.89 -3.87 13.03
C ASP A 45 -21.65 -2.35 13.14
N PRO A 46 -20.46 -1.87 12.74
CA PRO A 46 -20.16 -0.44 12.65
C PRO A 46 -21.09 0.32 11.69
N GLY A 47 -21.75 -0.38 10.75
CA GLY A 47 -22.67 0.20 9.78
C GLY A 47 -23.87 0.90 10.41
N ILE A 48 -24.24 0.55 11.64
CA ILE A 48 -25.34 1.17 12.41
C ILE A 48 -25.09 2.67 12.64
N HIS A 49 -23.82 3.08 12.68
CA HIS A 49 -23.45 4.49 12.87
C HIS A 49 -23.40 5.30 11.57
N ILE A 50 -23.75 4.68 10.43
CA ILE A 50 -23.75 5.33 9.11
C ILE A 50 -25.17 5.74 8.76
N ILE A 51 -25.39 7.04 8.57
CA ILE A 51 -26.70 7.59 8.21
C ILE A 51 -26.72 7.92 6.72
N TYR A 52 -27.76 7.47 6.05
CA TYR A 52 -27.98 7.69 4.62
C TYR A 52 -29.12 8.70 4.43
N PRO A 53 -28.82 9.99 4.19
CA PRO A 53 -29.86 10.97 3.90
C PRO A 53 -30.52 10.70 2.53
N ASN A 54 -29.79 10.06 1.61
CA ASN A 54 -30.28 9.62 0.30
C ASN A 54 -29.45 8.43 -0.21
N GLU A 55 -29.76 7.93 -1.41
CA GLU A 55 -29.04 6.79 -2.03
C GLU A 55 -27.68 7.13 -2.66
N HIS A 56 -27.16 8.34 -2.43
CA HIS A 56 -26.00 8.90 -3.11
C HIS A 56 -24.90 9.37 -2.15
N CYS A 57 -25.23 9.66 -0.90
CA CYS A 57 -24.27 10.04 0.12
C CYS A 57 -24.57 9.38 1.46
N PHE A 58 -23.58 9.45 2.35
CA PHE A 58 -23.68 9.05 3.74
C PHE A 58 -22.97 10.09 4.60
N TYR A 59 -23.29 10.10 5.89
CA TYR A 59 -22.50 10.78 6.92
C TYR A 59 -22.48 9.89 8.17
N VAL A 60 -21.50 10.13 9.04
CA VAL A 60 -21.40 9.41 10.32
C VAL A 60 -22.31 10.08 11.34
N ASN A 61 -22.98 9.28 12.16
CA ASN A 61 -23.86 9.76 13.23
C ASN A 61 -23.17 10.84 14.08
N GLU A 62 -23.82 12.00 14.22
CA GLU A 62 -23.31 13.16 14.96
C GLU A 62 -22.92 12.80 16.39
N SER A 63 -23.70 11.97 17.08
CA SER A 63 -23.38 11.55 18.45
C SER A 63 -22.03 10.81 18.56
N LEU A 64 -21.63 10.09 17.51
CA LEU A 64 -20.32 9.43 17.47
C LEU A 64 -19.20 10.43 17.18
N ASN A 65 -19.43 11.40 16.28
CA ASN A 65 -18.47 12.48 16.00
C ASN A 65 -18.23 13.35 17.24
N ASP A 66 -19.30 13.72 17.95
CA ASP A 66 -19.24 14.52 19.17
C ASP A 66 -18.45 13.79 20.27
N LEU A 67 -18.72 12.49 20.46
CA LEU A 67 -18.00 11.66 21.43
C LEU A 67 -16.49 11.59 21.11
N VAL A 68 -16.13 11.38 19.85
CA VAL A 68 -14.72 11.33 19.42
C VAL A 68 -14.05 12.68 19.63
N THR A 69 -14.73 13.77 19.27
CA THR A 69 -14.22 15.15 19.42
C THR A 69 -14.03 15.51 20.88
N GLU A 70 -14.97 15.17 21.76
CA GLU A 70 -14.88 15.38 23.21
C GLU A 70 -13.68 14.63 23.81
N LYS A 71 -13.46 13.37 23.42
CA LYS A 71 -12.39 12.54 23.97
C LYS A 71 -11.00 12.86 23.43
N CYS A 72 -10.89 13.30 22.18
CA CYS A 72 -9.61 13.54 21.53
C CYS A 72 -9.22 15.02 21.48
N GLY A 73 -10.17 15.94 21.68
CA GLY A 73 -9.96 17.38 21.61
C GLY A 73 -9.64 17.89 20.19
N HIS A 74 -9.93 17.09 19.16
CA HIS A 74 -9.72 17.41 17.75
C HIS A 74 -10.83 16.77 16.91
N ASP A 75 -11.19 17.43 15.81
CA ASP A 75 -12.17 16.91 14.84
C ASP A 75 -11.56 15.78 13.99
N PHE A 76 -12.12 14.58 14.10
CA PHE A 76 -11.72 13.39 13.33
C PHE A 76 -12.79 12.95 12.33
N SER A 77 -13.74 13.82 11.96
CA SER A 77 -14.89 13.46 11.12
C SER A 77 -14.45 12.83 9.78
N ASN A 78 -13.44 13.40 9.12
CA ASN A 78 -12.90 12.88 7.85
C ASN A 78 -12.21 11.51 8.01
N GLU A 79 -11.46 11.31 9.09
CA GLU A 79 -10.81 10.04 9.43
C GLU A 79 -11.85 8.98 9.75
N LEU A 80 -12.90 9.34 10.49
CA LEU A 80 -13.97 8.43 10.89
C LEU A 80 -14.76 7.95 9.66
N GLU A 81 -15.08 8.84 8.72
CA GLU A 81 -15.69 8.45 7.44
C GLU A 81 -14.82 7.43 6.68
N LYS A 82 -13.49 7.63 6.64
CA LYS A 82 -12.56 6.69 5.99
C LYS A 82 -12.51 5.34 6.70
N LEU A 83 -12.55 5.33 8.03
CA LEU A 83 -12.54 4.11 8.83
C LEU A 83 -13.84 3.31 8.68
N LEU A 84 -14.98 3.98 8.54
CA LEU A 84 -16.29 3.35 8.36
C LEU A 84 -16.63 3.06 6.89
N TRP A 85 -15.87 3.60 5.94
CA TRP A 85 -16.04 3.34 4.51
C TRP A 85 -16.21 1.85 4.14
N PRO A 86 -15.47 0.87 4.73
CA PRO A 86 -15.68 -0.56 4.45
C PRO A 86 -17.09 -1.07 4.77
N PHE A 87 -17.85 -0.40 5.64
CA PHE A 87 -19.20 -0.77 6.06
C PHE A 87 -20.30 -0.03 5.28
N VAL A 88 -19.94 0.91 4.40
CA VAL A 88 -20.91 1.64 3.57
C VAL A 88 -21.58 0.69 2.56
N THR A 89 -22.86 0.93 2.25
CA THR A 89 -23.63 0.16 1.28
C THR A 89 -22.98 0.19 -0.12
N ALA A 90 -23.08 -0.93 -0.85
CA ALA A 90 -22.42 -1.08 -2.14
C ALA A 90 -22.90 -0.06 -3.20
N SER A 91 -24.17 0.35 -3.14
CA SER A 91 -24.75 1.36 -4.04
C SER A 91 -24.09 2.73 -3.86
N VAL A 92 -23.97 3.19 -2.61
CA VAL A 92 -23.32 4.47 -2.27
C VAL A 92 -21.83 4.40 -2.55
N LYS A 93 -21.16 3.29 -2.23
CA LYS A 93 -19.74 3.07 -2.53
C LYS A 93 -19.43 3.32 -4.01
N ARG A 94 -20.15 2.67 -4.92
CA ARG A 94 -19.93 2.81 -6.38
C ARG A 94 -20.06 4.27 -6.86
N LYS A 95 -21.00 5.02 -6.28
CA LYS A 95 -21.26 6.42 -6.67
C LYS A 95 -20.23 7.38 -6.08
N MET A 96 -19.80 7.15 -4.83
CA MET A 96 -18.89 8.05 -4.11
C MET A 96 -17.41 7.70 -4.28
N GLU A 97 -17.05 6.47 -4.61
CA GLU A 97 -15.65 6.01 -4.77
C GLU A 97 -14.80 6.91 -5.67
N PRO A 98 -15.30 7.42 -6.83
CA PRO A 98 -14.54 8.35 -7.65
C PRO A 98 -14.18 9.65 -6.94
N PHE A 99 -14.97 10.10 -5.96
CA PHE A 99 -14.81 11.38 -5.28
C PHE A 99 -14.07 11.25 -3.94
N PHE A 100 -14.28 10.14 -3.23
CA PHE A 100 -13.77 9.91 -1.89
C PHE A 100 -12.23 10.00 -1.80
N ASN A 101 -11.53 9.64 -2.87
CA ASN A 101 -10.06 9.64 -2.94
C ASN A 101 -9.47 10.72 -3.86
N ARG A 102 -10.28 11.52 -4.56
CA ARG A 102 -9.80 12.47 -5.59
C ARG A 102 -8.94 13.62 -5.03
N GLY A 103 -9.12 13.99 -3.76
CA GLY A 103 -8.33 15.02 -3.09
C GLY A 103 -6.99 14.52 -2.52
N GLN A 104 -6.78 13.21 -2.44
CA GLN A 104 -5.53 12.62 -1.95
C GLN A 104 -4.59 12.35 -3.11
N GLY A 105 -4.15 13.41 -3.79
CA GLY A 105 -2.97 13.33 -4.64
C GLY A 105 -1.80 12.92 -3.76
N VAL A 106 -1.42 11.63 -3.78
CA VAL A 106 -0.27 11.13 -3.03
C VAL A 106 1.00 11.68 -3.69
N HIS A 107 1.32 12.93 -3.38
CA HIS A 107 2.66 13.45 -3.60
C HIS A 107 3.58 12.68 -2.68
N SER A 108 4.22 11.65 -3.22
CA SER A 108 5.15 10.81 -2.47
C SER A 108 6.36 11.65 -2.09
N THR A 109 6.32 12.24 -0.89
CA THR A 109 7.44 13.02 -0.38
C THR A 109 8.61 12.09 -0.04
N PRO A 110 9.86 12.50 -0.36
CA PRO A 110 11.04 11.77 0.08
C PRO A 110 11.05 11.56 1.60
N VAL A 111 11.66 10.46 2.05
CA VAL A 111 11.83 10.20 3.50
C VAL A 111 12.97 11.05 4.03
N SER A 112 12.65 11.87 5.04
CA SER A 112 13.63 12.73 5.68
C SER A 112 14.70 11.90 6.40
N LYS A 113 15.86 12.50 6.67
CA LYS A 113 16.92 11.82 7.43
C LYS A 113 16.46 11.45 8.84
N GLU A 114 15.61 12.27 9.45
CA GLU A 114 15.06 12.03 10.79
C GLU A 114 14.07 10.87 10.79
N GLU A 115 13.17 10.82 9.80
CA GLU A 115 12.23 9.71 9.63
C GLU A 115 12.98 8.38 9.43
N LYS A 116 14.06 8.37 8.64
CA LYS A 116 14.88 7.16 8.46
C LYS A 116 15.48 6.67 9.77
N LYS A 117 15.97 7.59 10.62
CA LYS A 117 16.50 7.25 11.95
C LYS A 117 15.39 6.72 12.87
N ALA A 118 14.21 7.35 12.85
CA ALA A 118 13.05 6.89 13.62
C ALA A 118 12.61 5.48 13.18
N ILE A 119 12.58 5.18 11.88
CA ILE A 119 12.29 3.83 11.35
C ILE A 119 13.32 2.80 11.82
N GLY A 120 14.59 3.20 11.91
CA GLY A 120 15.65 2.34 12.42
C GLY A 120 15.45 1.96 13.90
N ARG A 121 15.05 2.93 14.71
CA ARG A 121 14.94 2.82 16.17
C ARG A 121 13.61 2.26 16.65
N ASP A 122 12.51 2.73 16.07
CA ASP A 122 11.17 2.55 16.63
C ASP A 122 10.41 1.38 15.99
N ILE A 123 10.80 0.94 14.79
CA ILE A 123 10.12 -0.17 14.08
C ILE A 123 10.87 -1.48 14.27
N HIS A 124 10.17 -2.45 14.83
CA HIS A 124 10.69 -3.78 15.12
C HIS A 124 11.06 -4.55 13.84
N ILE A 125 12.06 -5.44 13.93
CA ILE A 125 12.52 -6.21 12.77
C ILE A 125 11.42 -7.13 12.23
N PHE A 126 10.60 -7.70 13.12
CA PHE A 126 9.45 -8.53 12.75
C PHE A 126 8.47 -7.77 11.84
N ASP A 127 8.16 -6.52 12.18
CA ASP A 127 7.25 -5.68 11.39
C ASP A 127 7.81 -5.37 10.00
N LYS A 128 9.14 -5.20 9.90
CA LYS A 128 9.82 -5.01 8.62
C LYS A 128 9.70 -6.25 7.74
N ARG A 129 9.86 -7.44 8.32
CA ARG A 129 9.72 -8.73 7.62
C ARG A 129 8.29 -8.93 7.11
N ARG A 130 7.30 -8.64 7.95
CA ARG A 130 5.87 -8.68 7.59
C ARG A 130 5.56 -7.76 6.41
N LEU A 131 5.96 -6.49 6.50
CA LEU A 131 5.78 -5.51 5.42
C LEU A 131 6.48 -5.93 4.12
N TYR A 132 7.68 -6.50 4.23
CA TYR A 132 8.46 -6.93 3.08
C TYR A 132 7.72 -8.03 2.32
N PHE A 133 7.22 -9.05 3.03
CA PHE A 133 6.45 -10.12 2.39
C PHE A 133 5.15 -9.58 1.79
N LEU A 134 4.37 -8.78 2.52
CA LEU A 134 3.11 -8.21 2.02
C LEU A 134 3.31 -7.34 0.77
N ARG A 135 4.49 -6.72 0.59
CA ARG A 135 4.80 -5.89 -0.57
C ARG A 135 5.38 -6.68 -1.76
N TYR A 136 6.27 -7.63 -1.49
CA TYR A 136 7.08 -8.28 -2.52
C TYR A 136 6.71 -9.76 -2.75
N GLY A 137 5.96 -10.39 -1.84
CA GLY A 137 5.59 -11.81 -1.89
C GLY A 137 6.77 -12.78 -1.80
N SER A 138 7.93 -12.32 -1.33
CA SER A 138 9.18 -13.09 -1.33
C SER A 138 9.50 -13.62 0.07
N VAL A 139 9.80 -14.91 0.16
CA VAL A 139 10.35 -15.56 1.36
C VAL A 139 11.80 -15.13 1.59
N ASP A 140 12.57 -14.94 0.51
CA ASP A 140 13.94 -14.45 0.62
C ASP A 140 13.97 -12.99 1.09
N GLN A 141 14.52 -12.79 2.28
CA GLN A 141 14.66 -11.51 2.96
C GLN A 141 16.10 -10.98 2.95
N SER A 142 16.99 -11.54 2.11
CA SER A 142 18.35 -11.04 1.91
C SER A 142 18.39 -9.53 1.60
N ARG A 143 17.38 -9.02 0.91
CA ARG A 143 17.23 -7.61 0.52
C ARG A 143 16.43 -6.76 1.52
N LEU A 144 16.08 -7.30 2.69
CA LEU A 144 15.31 -6.58 3.71
C LEU A 144 15.98 -5.27 4.14
N ALA A 145 17.31 -5.26 4.26
CA ALA A 145 18.07 -4.05 4.60
C ALA A 145 17.98 -2.95 3.53
N SER A 146 17.78 -3.34 2.26
CA SER A 146 17.61 -2.41 1.12
C SER A 146 16.17 -1.95 0.92
N MET A 147 15.23 -2.45 1.74
CA MET A 147 13.82 -2.11 1.66
C MET A 147 13.63 -0.59 1.77
N SER A 148 12.78 -0.04 0.91
CA SER A 148 12.49 1.39 0.91
C SER A 148 11.92 1.83 2.27
N PRO A 149 12.53 2.82 2.95
CA PRO A 149 12.01 3.35 4.22
C PRO A 149 10.58 3.92 4.10
N ARG A 150 10.12 4.23 2.87
CA ARG A 150 8.76 4.70 2.62
C ARG A 150 7.70 3.68 3.02
N LEU A 151 7.99 2.38 2.91
CA LEU A 151 7.06 1.32 3.30
C LEU A 151 6.80 1.35 4.81
N CYS A 152 7.87 1.55 5.59
CA CYS A 152 7.83 1.62 7.04
C CYS A 152 7.20 2.91 7.58
N ARG A 153 7.13 3.99 6.78
CA ARG A 153 6.56 5.28 7.21
C ARG A 153 5.14 5.13 7.77
N LYS A 154 4.35 4.20 7.22
CA LYS A 154 2.98 3.94 7.69
C LYS A 154 2.89 3.42 9.13
N LEU A 155 3.96 2.86 9.68
CA LEU A 155 3.99 2.33 11.04
C LEU A 155 4.54 3.34 12.06
N LEU A 156 5.11 4.45 11.60
CA LEU A 156 5.63 5.48 12.49
C LEU A 156 4.50 6.18 13.23
N GLY A 157 4.73 6.46 14.51
CA GLY A 157 3.78 7.24 15.30
C GLY A 157 2.57 6.46 15.80
N LYS A 158 2.62 5.13 15.74
CA LYS A 158 1.49 4.24 16.04
C LYS A 158 1.77 3.40 17.27
N SER A 159 0.71 3.07 18.01
CA SER A 159 0.79 2.10 19.11
C SER A 159 0.97 0.68 18.58
N ARG A 160 1.46 -0.23 19.43
CA ARG A 160 1.59 -1.65 19.10
C ARG A 160 0.26 -2.26 18.62
N ASP A 161 -0.84 -1.90 19.28
CA ASP A 161 -2.20 -2.32 18.95
C ASP A 161 -2.61 -1.86 17.54
N GLU A 162 -2.39 -0.59 17.22
CA GLU A 162 -2.68 -0.03 15.90
C GLU A 162 -1.85 -0.69 14.79
N ILE A 163 -0.56 -0.96 15.05
CA ILE A 163 0.31 -1.66 14.11
C ILE A 163 -0.21 -3.08 13.85
N GLU A 164 -0.62 -3.80 14.89
CA GLU A 164 -1.21 -5.13 14.70
C GLU A 164 -2.55 -5.09 13.96
N GLN A 165 -3.44 -4.15 14.27
CA GLN A 165 -4.70 -3.97 13.53
C GLN A 165 -4.46 -3.63 12.05
N PHE A 166 -3.42 -2.84 11.76
CA PHE A 166 -2.96 -2.60 10.40
C PHE A 166 -2.54 -3.90 9.71
N PHE A 167 -1.69 -4.71 10.33
CA PHE A 167 -1.26 -5.98 9.73
C PHE A 167 -2.40 -6.96 9.55
N ILE A 168 -3.30 -7.06 10.52
CA ILE A 168 -4.53 -7.84 10.44
C ILE A 168 -5.31 -7.49 9.16
N ALA A 169 -5.52 -6.21 8.88
CA ALA A 169 -6.23 -5.78 7.67
C ALA A 169 -5.46 -6.07 6.38
N GLN A 170 -4.14 -5.99 6.40
CA GLN A 170 -3.32 -6.31 5.21
C GLN A 170 -3.29 -7.81 4.93
N GLU A 171 -3.13 -8.64 5.97
CA GLU A 171 -3.03 -10.09 5.89
C GLU A 171 -4.30 -10.75 5.39
N GLN A 172 -5.47 -10.13 5.55
CA GLN A 172 -6.74 -10.62 4.97
C GLN A 172 -6.74 -10.68 3.44
N ASN A 173 -5.82 -9.97 2.78
CA ASN A 173 -5.70 -10.02 1.33
C ASN A 173 -4.79 -11.15 0.84
N LEU A 174 -4.11 -11.86 1.75
CA LEU A 174 -3.31 -13.02 1.39
C LEU A 174 -4.20 -14.20 1.03
N TYR A 175 -3.79 -14.96 0.02
CA TYR A 175 -4.41 -16.25 -0.25
C TYR A 175 -4.02 -17.25 0.84
N GLU A 176 -4.89 -18.22 1.14
CA GLU A 176 -4.65 -19.27 2.15
C GLU A 176 -3.27 -19.94 1.97
N GLN A 177 -2.90 -20.21 0.72
CA GLN A 177 -1.62 -20.79 0.30
C GLN A 177 -0.40 -19.94 0.63
N GLU A 178 -0.57 -18.61 0.69
CA GLU A 178 0.49 -17.65 0.97
C GLU A 178 0.67 -17.40 2.47
N VAL A 179 -0.31 -17.77 3.31
CA VAL A 179 -0.27 -17.50 4.76
C VAL A 179 0.86 -18.28 5.44
N LYS A 180 1.01 -19.60 5.19
CA LYS A 180 2.11 -20.36 5.82
C LYS A 180 3.48 -19.87 5.36
N LEU A 181 3.61 -19.50 4.08
CA LEU A 181 4.83 -18.88 3.53
C LEU A 181 5.10 -17.51 4.16
N TYR A 182 4.06 -16.71 4.36
CA TYR A 182 4.13 -15.43 5.03
C TYR A 182 4.65 -15.59 6.46
N LEU A 183 4.11 -16.54 7.23
CA LEU A 183 4.55 -16.81 8.60
C LEU A 183 6.00 -17.31 8.62
N PHE A 184 6.33 -18.25 7.74
CA PHE A 184 7.71 -18.75 7.58
C PHE A 184 8.71 -17.61 7.34
N ALA A 185 8.35 -16.66 6.46
CA ALA A 185 9.16 -15.48 6.18
C ALA A 185 9.16 -14.48 7.35
N ALA A 186 8.01 -14.13 7.92
CA ALA A 186 7.86 -13.14 8.97
C ALA A 186 8.66 -13.51 10.23
N PHE A 187 8.60 -14.77 10.65
CA PHE A 187 9.38 -15.32 11.76
C PHE A 187 10.84 -15.63 11.39
N ASN A 188 11.20 -15.51 10.10
CA ASN A 188 12.54 -15.80 9.57
C ASN A 188 13.00 -17.22 9.89
N LEU A 189 12.11 -18.21 9.76
CA LEU A 189 12.40 -19.61 10.10
C LEU A 189 13.53 -20.18 9.23
N GLN A 190 13.71 -19.65 8.03
CA GLN A 190 14.83 -19.98 7.12
C GLN A 190 16.22 -19.89 7.76
N GLN A 191 16.42 -19.11 8.84
CA GLN A 191 17.73 -18.98 9.49
C GLN A 191 18.16 -20.24 10.27
N HIS A 192 17.21 -21.11 10.61
CA HIS A 192 17.46 -22.33 11.39
C HIS A 192 17.91 -23.50 10.51
N PHE A 193 17.79 -23.34 9.19
CA PHE A 193 18.11 -24.37 8.20
C PHE A 193 19.44 -24.04 7.51
N SER A 194 20.27 -25.06 7.33
CA SER A 194 21.57 -24.96 6.64
C SER A 194 21.42 -25.16 5.13
N GLU A 195 20.29 -25.69 4.71
CA GLU A 195 19.95 -26.07 3.36
C GLU A 195 19.79 -24.84 2.46
N SER A 196 20.47 -24.85 1.32
CA SER A 196 20.45 -23.73 0.36
C SER A 196 19.05 -23.44 -0.20
N TYR A 197 18.19 -24.46 -0.24
CA TYR A 197 16.82 -24.36 -0.74
C TYR A 197 15.82 -23.88 0.32
N ALA A 198 16.20 -23.73 1.60
CA ALA A 198 15.28 -23.27 2.66
C ALA A 198 14.63 -21.91 2.36
N ARG A 199 15.30 -21.08 1.55
CA ARG A 199 14.81 -19.74 1.14
C ARG A 199 13.87 -19.78 -0.07
N SER A 200 13.95 -20.81 -0.90
CA SER A 200 13.21 -20.90 -2.17
C SER A 200 12.11 -21.95 -2.14
N MET A 201 12.30 -23.04 -1.39
CA MET A 201 11.38 -24.16 -1.28
C MET A 201 11.19 -24.58 0.19
N PRO A 202 10.47 -23.78 1.00
CA PRO A 202 10.17 -24.12 2.39
C PRO A 202 9.38 -25.44 2.54
N ASN A 203 8.60 -25.80 1.51
CA ASN A 203 7.81 -27.03 1.45
C ASN A 203 8.66 -28.32 1.36
N ALA A 204 9.94 -28.21 1.02
CA ALA A 204 10.86 -29.35 0.96
C ALA A 204 11.60 -29.60 2.28
N LEU A 205 11.40 -28.73 3.27
CA LEU A 205 11.99 -28.87 4.61
C LEU A 205 11.22 -29.91 5.43
N ASN A 206 11.87 -30.45 6.47
CA ASN A 206 11.20 -31.32 7.43
C ASN A 206 10.18 -30.51 8.23
N GLU A 207 8.89 -30.82 8.06
CA GLU A 207 7.77 -30.10 8.69
C GLU A 207 7.85 -30.10 10.22
N GLU A 208 8.21 -31.22 10.86
CA GLU A 208 8.32 -31.30 12.33
C GLU A 208 9.36 -30.31 12.88
N LEU A 209 10.49 -30.17 12.21
CA LEU A 209 11.52 -29.20 12.60
C LEU A 209 11.06 -27.76 12.37
N VAL A 210 10.32 -27.48 11.29
CA VAL A 210 9.78 -26.15 11.04
C VAL A 210 8.77 -25.78 12.13
N ASP A 211 7.92 -26.73 12.54
CA ASP A 211 6.93 -26.55 13.59
C ASP A 211 7.59 -26.24 14.95
N ASP A 212 8.64 -26.98 15.33
CA ASP A 212 9.41 -26.74 16.55
C ASP A 212 10.06 -25.35 16.56
N PHE A 213 10.75 -24.98 15.46
CA PHE A 213 11.38 -23.65 15.36
C PHE A 213 10.35 -22.53 15.34
N PHE A 214 9.16 -22.77 14.78
CA PHE A 214 8.08 -21.80 14.78
C PHE A 214 7.55 -21.53 16.19
N LEU A 215 7.28 -22.58 16.96
CA LEU A 215 6.85 -22.44 18.36
C LEU A 215 7.89 -21.70 19.20
N GLU A 216 9.18 -22.04 19.04
CA GLU A 216 10.26 -21.33 19.71
C GLU A 216 10.33 -19.85 19.31
N ALA A 217 10.15 -19.54 18.02
CA ALA A 217 10.15 -18.17 17.52
C ALA A 217 8.96 -17.35 18.04
N ILE A 218 7.79 -17.97 18.22
CA ILE A 218 6.61 -17.32 18.81
C ILE A 218 6.88 -16.98 20.28
N CYS A 219 7.36 -17.94 21.07
CA CYS A 219 7.65 -17.70 22.49
C CYS A 219 8.69 -16.57 22.66
N ARG A 220 9.76 -16.60 21.86
CA ARG A 220 10.77 -15.53 21.85
C ARG A 220 10.20 -14.16 21.50
N LEU A 221 9.24 -14.10 20.58
CA LEU A 221 8.58 -12.84 20.20
C LEU A 221 7.61 -12.36 21.29
N ASP A 222 6.92 -13.28 21.96
CA ASP A 222 6.01 -12.94 23.06
C ASP A 222 6.77 -12.36 24.27
N ASP A 223 7.95 -12.90 24.56
CA ASP A 223 8.85 -12.42 25.61
C ASP A 223 9.55 -11.07 25.27
N ASP A 224 9.50 -10.63 24.01
CA ASP A 224 10.20 -9.42 23.57
C ASP A 224 9.49 -8.14 24.02
N LYS A 225 10.07 -7.51 25.05
CA LYS A 225 9.61 -6.23 25.61
C LYS A 225 9.71 -5.06 24.63
N ILE A 226 10.64 -5.11 23.68
CA ILE A 226 10.78 -4.07 22.65
C ILE A 226 9.61 -4.17 21.68
N PHE A 227 9.25 -5.39 21.30
CA PHE A 227 8.11 -5.63 20.44
C PHE A 227 6.80 -5.17 21.09
N TRP A 228 6.55 -5.53 22.35
CA TRP A 228 5.33 -5.17 23.09
C TRP A 228 5.33 -3.79 23.75
N LYS A 229 6.29 -2.93 23.40
CA LYS A 229 6.41 -1.60 23.99
C LYS A 229 5.11 -0.80 23.90
N GLY A 230 4.62 -0.30 25.04
CA GLY A 230 3.37 0.46 25.16
C GLY A 230 2.11 -0.42 25.33
N MET A 231 2.26 -1.75 25.37
CA MET A 231 1.21 -2.71 25.66
C MET A 231 1.48 -3.40 27.00
N THR A 232 0.43 -3.70 27.75
CA THR A 232 0.56 -4.47 28.99
C THR A 232 0.71 -5.95 28.64
N ALA A 233 1.77 -6.59 29.14
CA ALA A 233 1.93 -8.03 29.03
C ALA A 233 0.80 -8.73 29.80
N GLY A 234 0.13 -9.68 29.13
CA GLY A 234 -0.82 -10.57 29.77
C GLY A 234 -0.10 -11.76 30.43
N ASN A 235 -0.85 -12.54 31.22
CA ASN A 235 -0.36 -13.82 31.76
C ASN A 235 -0.41 -14.96 30.73
N SER A 236 -1.01 -14.72 29.57
CA SER A 236 -1.20 -15.69 28.50
C SER A 236 -0.71 -15.11 27.18
N LEU A 237 -0.43 -15.99 26.21
CA LEU A 237 -0.06 -15.60 24.85
C LEU A 237 -1.02 -14.55 24.31
N SER A 238 -0.46 -13.47 23.76
CA SER A 238 -1.25 -12.39 23.19
C SER A 238 -2.21 -12.91 22.11
N PRO A 239 -3.49 -12.49 22.07
CA PRO A 239 -4.45 -12.91 21.04
C PRO A 239 -3.97 -12.66 19.61
N TYR A 240 -3.11 -11.64 19.43
CA TYR A 240 -2.46 -11.33 18.15
C TYR A 240 -1.54 -12.46 17.66
N LEU A 241 -0.78 -13.06 18.57
CA LEU A 241 0.15 -14.16 18.28
C LEU A 241 -0.56 -15.51 18.25
N ALA A 242 -1.54 -15.73 19.11
CA ALA A 242 -2.35 -16.96 19.12
C ALA A 242 -3.00 -17.21 17.74
N ARG A 243 -3.44 -16.15 17.05
CA ARG A 243 -3.92 -16.23 15.67
C ARG A 243 -2.88 -16.80 14.70
N TYR A 244 -1.60 -16.44 14.86
CA TYR A 244 -0.54 -16.99 14.00
C TYR A 244 -0.30 -18.47 14.28
N VAL A 245 -0.43 -18.91 15.54
CA VAL A 245 -0.39 -20.35 15.87
C VAL A 245 -1.50 -21.08 15.12
N ILE A 246 -2.74 -20.59 15.21
CA ILE A 246 -3.89 -21.19 14.52
C ILE A 246 -3.63 -21.24 13.01
N TYR A 247 -3.26 -20.12 12.38
CA TYR A 247 -2.98 -20.08 10.94
C TYR A 247 -1.83 -21.00 10.50
N PHE A 248 -0.82 -21.18 11.34
CA PHE A 248 0.35 -21.97 10.98
C PHE A 248 0.05 -23.48 10.97
N PHE A 249 -0.73 -23.95 11.94
CA PHE A 249 -1.08 -25.37 12.08
C PHE A 249 -2.34 -25.76 11.29
N ASP A 250 -3.30 -24.85 11.09
CA ASP A 250 -4.50 -25.13 10.30
C ASP A 250 -4.23 -25.10 8.79
N LEU A 251 -3.19 -24.39 8.35
CA LEU A 251 -2.83 -24.25 6.94
C LEU A 251 -1.60 -25.09 6.62
N SER A 252 -1.57 -25.65 5.43
CA SER A 252 -0.42 -26.38 4.90
C SER A 252 0.34 -25.52 3.88
N PHE A 253 1.61 -25.84 3.63
CA PHE A 253 2.30 -25.28 2.47
C PHE A 253 1.55 -25.71 1.22
N ALA A 254 1.29 -24.77 0.31
CA ALA A 254 0.76 -25.14 -0.98
C ALA A 254 1.73 -26.13 -1.67
N HIS A 255 1.18 -27.14 -2.33
CA HIS A 255 1.91 -27.89 -3.35
C HIS A 255 2.13 -26.98 -4.55
N THR A 256 3.06 -26.03 -4.42
CA THR A 256 3.44 -25.14 -5.51
C THR A 256 4.28 -25.93 -6.48
N ASP A 257 3.84 -26.01 -7.75
CA ASP A 257 4.71 -26.43 -8.84
C ASP A 257 5.88 -25.43 -8.93
N PRO A 258 7.13 -25.85 -8.63
CA PRO A 258 8.29 -24.96 -8.63
C PRO A 258 8.48 -24.24 -9.98
N ALA A 259 8.09 -24.87 -11.09
CA ALA A 259 8.18 -24.29 -12.42
C ALA A 259 7.23 -23.08 -12.58
N ARG A 260 6.06 -23.13 -11.96
CA ARG A 260 5.05 -22.07 -12.02
C ARG A 260 5.48 -20.83 -11.22
N GLU A 261 6.12 -21.03 -10.08
CA GLU A 261 6.61 -19.92 -9.25
C GLU A 261 7.86 -19.28 -9.85
N TYR A 262 8.78 -20.09 -10.39
CA TYR A 262 9.89 -19.59 -11.22
C TYR A 262 9.38 -18.78 -12.42
N ALA A 263 8.37 -19.28 -13.15
CA ALA A 263 7.76 -18.56 -14.25
C ALA A 263 7.05 -17.27 -13.80
N ARG A 264 6.46 -17.24 -12.59
CA ARG A 264 5.85 -16.03 -12.01
C ARG A 264 6.93 -14.99 -11.67
N GLN A 265 7.99 -15.38 -10.98
CA GLN A 265 9.12 -14.50 -10.67
C GLN A 265 9.82 -13.98 -11.94
N PHE A 266 10.09 -14.87 -12.91
CA PHE A 266 10.68 -14.50 -14.19
C PHE A 266 9.80 -13.51 -14.96
N ARG A 267 8.49 -13.75 -15.04
CA ARG A 267 7.56 -12.80 -15.67
C ARG A 267 7.53 -11.48 -14.93
N ASN A 268 7.49 -11.50 -13.60
CA ASN A 268 7.44 -10.27 -12.79
C ASN A 268 8.74 -9.46 -12.88
N SER A 269 9.90 -10.11 -12.97
CA SER A 269 11.20 -9.44 -13.13
C SER A 269 11.40 -8.85 -14.52
N HIS A 270 10.79 -9.45 -15.56
CA HIS A 270 10.88 -9.00 -16.95
C HIS A 270 9.71 -8.13 -17.41
N ARG A 271 8.67 -7.97 -16.59
CA ARG A 271 7.63 -6.93 -16.73
C ARG A 271 8.16 -5.56 -16.33
N GLN A 272 9.29 -5.15 -16.88
CA GLN A 272 9.63 -3.74 -16.93
C GLN A 272 8.75 -3.11 -18.00
N PHE A 273 7.89 -2.19 -17.60
CA PHE A 273 7.13 -1.39 -18.55
C PHE A 273 8.13 -0.67 -19.47
N ARG A 274 8.21 -1.15 -20.72
CA ARG A 274 8.91 -0.46 -21.79
C ARG A 274 7.87 0.37 -22.53
N TRP A 275 8.09 1.68 -22.57
CA TRP A 275 7.37 2.50 -23.53
C TRP A 275 7.61 1.91 -24.92
N PRO A 276 6.56 1.71 -25.74
CA PRO A 276 6.76 1.33 -27.13
C PRO A 276 7.71 2.33 -27.78
N GLU A 277 8.61 1.83 -28.63
CA GLU A 277 9.52 2.69 -29.38
C GLU A 277 8.70 3.73 -30.13
N LYS A 278 9.02 5.01 -29.90
CA LYS A 278 8.38 6.09 -30.64
C LYS A 278 8.85 5.96 -32.09
N LYS A 279 7.94 5.58 -32.99
CA LYS A 279 8.20 5.61 -34.43
C LYS A 279 8.58 7.05 -34.80
N SER A 280 9.82 7.23 -35.26
CA SER A 280 10.26 8.50 -35.85
C SER A 280 9.53 8.65 -37.19
N MET A 281 8.93 9.81 -37.43
CA MET A 281 8.33 10.12 -38.72
C MET A 281 9.44 10.36 -39.75
N GLY A 282 9.26 9.87 -40.97
CA GLY A 282 10.23 10.11 -42.06
C GLY A 282 10.17 11.56 -42.53
N GLU A 283 11.29 12.12 -43.00
CA GLU A 283 11.35 13.51 -43.50
C GLU A 283 10.36 13.77 -44.66
N ASP A 284 10.09 12.74 -45.47
CA ASP A 284 9.10 12.78 -46.56
C ASP A 284 7.66 12.87 -46.05
N GLU A 285 7.35 12.21 -44.94
CA GLU A 285 6.03 12.27 -44.30
C GLU A 285 5.81 13.64 -43.65
N ILE A 286 6.84 14.18 -42.98
CA ILE A 286 6.81 15.52 -42.39
C ILE A 286 6.59 16.58 -43.49
N SER A 287 7.30 16.46 -44.62
CA SER A 287 7.16 17.37 -45.76
C SER A 287 5.75 17.34 -46.35
N LYS A 288 5.13 16.16 -46.46
CA LYS A 288 3.74 16.01 -46.91
C LYS A 288 2.73 16.66 -45.95
N ILE A 289 2.91 16.49 -44.64
CA ILE A 289 2.01 17.06 -43.62
C ILE A 289 2.10 18.59 -43.60
N PHE A 290 3.31 19.15 -43.72
CA PHE A 290 3.51 20.60 -43.77
C PHE A 290 3.27 21.21 -45.15
N GLY A 291 3.22 20.42 -46.23
CA GLY A 291 3.02 20.91 -47.60
C GLY A 291 4.17 21.80 -48.07
N GLU A 292 5.36 21.60 -47.50
CA GLU A 292 6.58 22.38 -47.67
C GLU A 292 7.72 21.40 -47.94
N THR A 293 8.78 21.82 -48.65
CA THR A 293 9.91 20.93 -48.94
C THR A 293 10.77 20.72 -47.69
N ALA A 294 11.41 19.55 -47.58
CA ALA A 294 12.27 19.22 -46.44
C ALA A 294 13.37 20.29 -46.21
N ASP A 295 13.89 20.87 -47.29
CA ASP A 295 14.91 21.92 -47.24
C ASP A 295 14.39 23.24 -46.68
N THR A 296 13.15 23.65 -47.02
CA THR A 296 12.56 24.87 -46.45
C THR A 296 12.27 24.69 -44.95
N LEU A 297 11.77 23.52 -44.56
CA LEU A 297 11.50 23.18 -43.16
C LEU A 297 12.79 23.15 -42.31
N ARG A 298 13.91 22.69 -42.86
CA ARG A 298 15.23 22.73 -42.21
C ARG A 298 15.75 24.15 -42.03
N GLN A 299 15.62 25.01 -43.04
CA GLN A 299 16.14 26.38 -43.02
C GLN A 299 15.32 27.37 -42.17
N MET A 300 14.04 27.10 -41.88
CA MET A 300 13.21 27.99 -41.06
C MET A 300 13.77 28.21 -39.64
N ASN A 301 13.53 29.35 -39.01
CA ASN A 301 13.84 29.49 -37.59
C ASN A 301 12.74 28.85 -36.73
N THR A 302 13.02 28.56 -35.46
CA THR A 302 12.07 28.03 -34.46
C THR A 302 10.78 28.86 -34.37
N LYS A 303 10.89 30.19 -34.54
CA LYS A 303 9.75 31.12 -34.58
C LYS A 303 8.87 30.90 -35.81
N ASP A 304 9.46 30.77 -36.99
CA ASP A 304 8.74 30.61 -38.25
C ASP A 304 8.05 29.25 -38.30
N LEU A 305 8.72 28.21 -37.81
CA LEU A 305 8.18 26.86 -37.69
C LEU A 305 7.00 26.79 -36.71
N THR A 306 7.05 27.55 -35.61
CA THR A 306 5.92 27.66 -34.67
C THR A 306 4.75 28.45 -35.25
N SER A 307 5.03 29.48 -36.05
CA SER A 307 3.99 30.24 -36.76
C SER A 307 3.28 29.38 -37.80
N LEU A 308 4.05 28.63 -38.59
CA LEU A 308 3.53 27.67 -39.58
C LEU A 308 2.66 26.59 -38.92
N TRP A 309 3.14 26.01 -37.81
CA TRP A 309 2.38 25.05 -37.03
C TRP A 309 1.07 25.65 -36.51
N ARG A 310 1.07 26.85 -35.93
CA ARG A 310 -0.15 27.50 -35.41
C ARG A 310 -1.18 27.74 -36.50
N ARG A 311 -0.75 28.16 -37.69
CA ARG A 311 -1.64 28.36 -38.85
C ARG A 311 -2.33 27.05 -39.23
N LYS A 312 -1.55 25.98 -39.46
CA LYS A 312 -2.09 24.67 -39.81
C LYS A 312 -2.91 24.02 -38.70
N ALA A 313 -2.50 24.19 -37.44
CA ALA A 313 -3.22 23.68 -36.28
C ALA A 313 -4.59 24.34 -36.10
N LYS A 314 -4.73 25.61 -36.50
CA LYS A 314 -6.01 26.33 -36.50
C LYS A 314 -6.93 25.86 -37.62
N GLU A 315 -6.38 25.52 -38.79
CA GLU A 315 -7.16 24.97 -39.92
C GLU A 315 -7.63 23.54 -39.65
N LEU A 316 -6.79 22.71 -39.03
CA LEU A 316 -7.03 21.29 -38.78
C LEU A 316 -7.58 20.99 -37.38
N HIS A 317 -8.03 22.01 -36.62
CA HIS A 317 -8.48 21.80 -35.25
C HIS A 317 -9.80 21.00 -35.21
N PRO A 318 -9.94 19.97 -34.37
CA PRO A 318 -11.16 19.17 -34.28
C PRO A 318 -12.41 19.99 -33.96
N ASP A 319 -12.27 21.01 -33.11
CA ASP A 319 -13.38 21.92 -32.74
C ASP A 319 -13.89 22.78 -33.91
N ILE A 320 -13.14 22.87 -35.03
CA ILE A 320 -13.51 23.61 -36.25
C ILE A 320 -13.99 22.65 -37.36
N GLY A 321 -14.09 21.35 -37.06
CA GLY A 321 -14.49 20.30 -38.00
C GLY A 321 -13.32 19.59 -38.69
N GLY A 322 -12.09 19.74 -38.19
CA GLY A 322 -10.93 19.01 -38.67
C GLY A 322 -10.85 17.57 -38.18
N GLU A 323 -10.18 16.71 -38.92
CA GLU A 323 -9.95 15.31 -38.54
C GLU A 323 -8.96 15.20 -37.37
N HIS A 324 -9.37 14.54 -36.30
CA HIS A 324 -8.57 14.40 -35.07
C HIS A 324 -7.21 13.72 -35.35
N GLU A 325 -7.18 12.73 -36.24
CA GLU A 325 -5.94 12.04 -36.60
C GLU A 325 -4.93 12.95 -37.30
N GLU A 326 -5.40 13.84 -38.18
CA GLU A 326 -4.53 14.77 -38.92
C GLU A 326 -3.90 15.79 -37.98
N PHE A 327 -4.67 16.28 -37.00
CA PHE A 327 -4.17 17.17 -35.96
C PHE A 327 -3.10 16.51 -35.08
N VAL A 328 -3.29 15.24 -34.72
CA VAL A 328 -2.31 14.46 -33.95
C VAL A 328 -1.03 14.25 -34.77
N ARG A 329 -1.14 13.93 -36.07
CA ARG A 329 0.02 13.76 -36.97
C ARG A 329 0.80 15.07 -37.16
N LEU A 330 0.11 16.20 -37.36
CA LEU A 330 0.74 17.52 -37.42
C LEU A 330 1.51 17.87 -36.14
N THR A 331 0.92 17.58 -34.99
CA THR A 331 1.53 17.84 -33.68
C THR A 331 2.75 16.95 -33.43
N ALA A 332 2.71 15.69 -33.89
CA ALA A 332 3.86 14.78 -33.83
C ALA A 332 5.01 15.29 -34.72
N ALA A 333 4.72 15.66 -35.98
CA ALA A 333 5.69 16.19 -36.93
C ALA A 333 6.37 17.48 -36.42
N TYR A 334 5.61 18.41 -35.83
CA TYR A 334 6.16 19.62 -35.20
C TYR A 334 7.12 19.30 -34.04
N LYS A 335 6.77 18.32 -33.19
CA LYS A 335 7.61 17.92 -32.05
C LYS A 335 8.93 17.26 -32.51
N GLU A 336 8.92 16.55 -33.62
CA GLU A 336 10.14 15.97 -34.19
C GLU A 336 11.04 17.03 -34.82
N LEU A 337 10.50 17.93 -35.63
CA LEU A 337 11.27 19.06 -36.21
C LEU A 337 11.83 20.00 -35.14
N ARG A 338 11.15 20.13 -33.99
CA ARG A 338 11.64 20.91 -32.85
C ARG A 338 12.72 20.17 -32.05
N ARG A 339 12.82 18.84 -32.16
CA ARG A 339 13.88 18.05 -31.52
C ARG A 339 15.15 17.99 -32.35
N SER A 340 15.04 18.15 -33.67
CA SER A 340 16.18 18.15 -34.60
C SER A 340 16.84 19.52 -34.79
N LYS A 341 16.21 20.59 -34.31
CA LYS A 341 16.77 21.95 -34.19
C LYS A 341 17.16 22.24 -32.75
#